data_AF-A0A0A9WPR5-F1
#
_entry.id   AF-A0A0A9WPR5-F1
#
_cell.length_a   1.000
_cell.length_b   1.000
_cell.length_c   1.000
_cell.angle_alpha   90.00
_cell.angle_beta   90.00
_cell.angle_gamma   90.00
#
_symmetry.space_group_name_H-M   'P 1'
#
loop_
_entity.id
_entity.type
_entity.pdbx_description
1 polymer ?
#
loop_
_entity_poly.entity_id
_entity_poly.type
_entity_poly.pdbx_seq_one_letter_code
_entity_poly.pdbx_strand_id
1 'polypeptide(L)'
;MQGGGSNGLALTAYVLTAFVESMSLTDEFKDTIDRAARFVNEQIEKSSVDTYSLAVTSYALNFAGHPASDKAFSLLESKSQTEGESKWWIKDMEKDKEREGIVNPWETCIPNAINVEVTAYVMLSYLYRNMYTEALPILRWLLAQQNGQGGFASTQDTVVALGAIAKLAKKIVGQNKDMSVAFEYPPGDSTKLKLNQDNAMVLQKAELHSKKVRTITVDAKGTGLGIVHISYRYNVNKKGDFPLFNLAPKVEEASTKDHLILAVTLSFAGGKESNMAVMEVTLPSGFTIDDEGLKALKMTDKIKKVETKDDDTVVILYFDKVTSESMCPVISAYKSFKIAKQRPVPVTIYDYYDNSRRATEFYSPMPSEICDICDADDCQHIGRLSQ
;
A
#
# COMPACT_ATOMS: atom_id res chain seq x y z
N MET A 1 -3.51 -13.09 -5.05
CA MET A 1 -2.59 -12.71 -6.15
C MET A 1 -3.38 -12.31 -7.40
N GLN A 2 -3.35 -11.04 -7.79
CA GLN A 2 -3.40 -10.65 -9.20
C GLN A 2 -2.83 -9.24 -9.43
N GLY A 3 -1.50 -9.18 -9.30
CA GLY A 3 -0.62 -8.28 -10.04
C GLY A 3 0.72 -8.99 -10.25
N GLY A 4 1.01 -9.45 -11.47
CA GLY A 4 2.20 -10.26 -11.81
C GLY A 4 2.21 -11.73 -11.36
N GLY A 5 1.55 -12.11 -10.25
CA GLY A 5 1.51 -13.49 -9.73
C GLY A 5 0.48 -14.44 -10.38
N SER A 6 -0.18 -14.01 -11.47
CA SER A 6 -1.30 -14.73 -12.08
C SER A 6 -0.91 -15.83 -13.06
N ASN A 7 0.38 -15.98 -13.37
CA ASN A 7 0.84 -16.93 -14.38
C ASN A 7 1.50 -18.15 -13.75
N GLY A 8 0.93 -19.32 -14.07
CA GLY A 8 1.49 -20.66 -13.95
C GLY A 8 2.23 -20.99 -12.65
N LEU A 9 3.51 -20.63 -12.61
CA LEU A 9 4.45 -21.04 -11.58
C LEU A 9 4.14 -20.44 -10.20
N ALA A 10 4.01 -19.11 -10.11
CA ALA A 10 3.75 -18.43 -8.84
C ALA A 10 2.41 -18.87 -8.23
N LEU A 11 1.36 -18.98 -9.06
CA LEU A 11 0.06 -19.46 -8.63
C LEU A 11 0.12 -20.89 -8.11
N THR A 12 0.82 -21.79 -8.81
CA THR A 12 0.97 -23.19 -8.37
C THR A 12 1.71 -23.27 -7.04
N ALA A 13 2.79 -22.49 -6.87
CA ALA A 13 3.56 -22.45 -5.63
C ALA A 13 2.76 -21.87 -4.45
N TYR A 14 1.95 -20.85 -4.69
CA TYR A 14 1.05 -20.29 -3.69
C TYR A 14 -0.01 -21.30 -3.23
N VAL A 15 -0.64 -22.00 -4.18
CA VAL A 15 -1.60 -23.06 -3.87
C VAL A 15 -0.93 -24.20 -3.12
N LEU A 16 0.24 -24.66 -3.57
CA LEU A 16 1.05 -25.67 -2.88
C LEU A 16 1.31 -25.28 -1.41
N THR A 17 1.72 -24.02 -1.18
CA THR A 17 1.95 -23.49 0.16
C THR A 17 0.70 -23.62 1.04
N ALA A 18 -0.47 -23.24 0.52
CA ALA A 18 -1.73 -23.31 1.27
C ALA A 18 -2.11 -24.77 1.64
N PHE A 19 -1.88 -25.74 0.74
CA PHE A 19 -2.11 -27.16 1.03
C PHE A 19 -1.15 -27.70 2.09
N VAL A 20 0.13 -27.32 2.04
CA VAL A 20 1.14 -27.75 3.03
C VAL A 20 0.91 -27.09 4.39
N GLU A 21 0.40 -25.86 4.42
CA GLU A 21 0.07 -25.16 5.67
C GLU A 21 -1.10 -25.82 6.41
N SER A 22 -2.07 -26.35 5.66
CA SER A 22 -3.22 -27.05 6.20
C SER A 22 -2.89 -28.50 6.51
N MET A 23 -2.35 -28.74 7.72
CA MET A 23 -1.95 -30.08 8.20
C MET A 23 -3.05 -31.16 8.08
N SER A 24 -4.32 -30.77 8.18
CA SER A 24 -5.45 -31.71 8.06
C SER A 24 -5.71 -32.18 6.63
N LEU A 25 -5.21 -31.46 5.62
CA LEU A 25 -5.41 -31.77 4.20
C LEU A 25 -4.21 -32.50 3.59
N THR A 26 -3.08 -32.58 4.29
CA THR A 26 -1.82 -33.10 3.73
C THR A 26 -1.92 -34.58 3.34
N ASP A 27 -2.62 -35.41 4.12
CA ASP A 27 -2.76 -36.84 3.82
C ASP A 27 -3.74 -37.10 2.65
N GLU A 28 -4.85 -36.36 2.60
CA GLU A 28 -5.86 -36.48 1.53
C GLU A 28 -5.32 -36.01 0.18
N PHE A 29 -4.55 -34.92 0.18
CA PHE A 29 -4.05 -34.28 -1.03
C PHE A 29 -2.56 -34.54 -1.30
N LYS A 30 -1.98 -35.58 -0.69
CA LYS A 30 -0.55 -35.90 -0.81
C LYS A 30 -0.08 -36.00 -2.26
N ASP A 31 -0.80 -36.75 -3.09
CA ASP A 31 -0.47 -36.91 -4.51
C ASP A 31 -0.54 -35.56 -5.27
N THR A 32 -1.50 -34.70 -4.92
CA THR A 32 -1.63 -33.36 -5.49
C THR A 32 -0.45 -32.46 -5.08
N ILE A 33 -0.05 -32.53 -3.81
CA ILE A 33 1.12 -31.81 -3.25
C ILE A 33 2.40 -32.26 -3.97
N ASP A 34 2.61 -33.57 -4.12
CA ASP A 34 3.78 -34.14 -4.78
C ASP A 34 3.84 -33.75 -6.26
N ARG A 35 2.70 -33.79 -6.96
CA ARG A 35 2.60 -33.33 -8.36
C ARG A 35 2.90 -31.83 -8.49
N ALA A 36 2.36 -31.01 -7.60
CA ALA A 36 2.60 -29.57 -7.61
C ALA A 36 4.07 -29.24 -7.31
N ALA A 37 4.70 -29.89 -6.32
CA ALA A 37 6.11 -29.70 -6.00
C ALA A 37 7.02 -30.11 -7.17
N ARG A 38 6.71 -31.22 -7.84
CA ARG A 38 7.43 -31.67 -9.05
C ARG A 38 7.32 -30.67 -10.19
N PHE A 39 6.12 -30.18 -10.47
CA PHE A 39 5.90 -29.16 -11.49
C PHE A 39 6.71 -27.90 -11.21
N VAL A 40 6.66 -27.40 -9.97
CA VAL A 40 7.44 -26.21 -9.56
C VAL A 40 8.93 -26.42 -9.79
N ASN A 41 9.47 -27.57 -9.37
CA ASN A 41 10.88 -27.90 -9.58
C ASN A 41 11.26 -27.91 -11.08
N GLU A 42 10.47 -28.59 -11.91
CA GLU A 42 10.73 -28.66 -13.35
C GLU A 42 10.75 -27.29 -14.03
N GLN A 43 9.89 -26.36 -13.60
CA GLN A 43 9.86 -25.01 -14.18
C GLN A 43 11.09 -24.18 -13.81
N ILE A 44 11.60 -24.33 -12.59
CA ILE A 44 12.85 -23.69 -12.14
C ILE A 44 14.04 -24.18 -12.99
N GLU A 45 14.04 -25.43 -13.44
CA GLU A 45 15.12 -25.98 -14.27
C GLU A 45 15.01 -25.61 -15.75
N LYS A 46 13.78 -25.51 -16.28
CA LYS A 46 13.52 -25.32 -17.71
C LYS A 46 13.57 -23.85 -18.15
N SER A 47 13.39 -22.90 -17.24
CA SER A 47 13.17 -21.49 -17.60
C SER A 47 13.91 -20.51 -16.70
N SER A 48 14.25 -19.34 -17.24
CA SER A 48 14.69 -18.21 -16.41
C SER A 48 13.48 -17.71 -15.63
N VAL A 49 13.45 -18.03 -14.33
CA VAL A 49 12.35 -17.64 -13.43
C VAL A 49 12.60 -16.24 -12.88
N ASP A 50 11.56 -15.40 -12.90
CA ASP A 50 11.62 -14.07 -12.33
C ASP A 50 11.78 -14.12 -10.80
N THR A 51 12.36 -13.07 -10.21
CA THR A 51 12.66 -13.03 -8.77
C THR A 51 11.43 -13.23 -7.89
N TYR A 52 10.25 -12.77 -8.30
CA TYR A 52 9.02 -12.96 -7.52
C TYR A 52 8.58 -14.43 -7.51
N SER A 53 8.46 -15.04 -8.68
CA SER A 53 8.13 -16.46 -8.80
C SER A 53 9.15 -17.35 -8.08
N LEU A 54 10.43 -16.99 -8.13
CA LEU A 54 11.49 -17.72 -7.43
C LEU A 54 11.36 -17.64 -5.91
N ALA A 55 10.98 -16.48 -5.35
CA ALA A 55 10.79 -16.34 -3.90
C ALA A 55 9.64 -17.20 -3.39
N VAL A 56 8.47 -17.16 -4.07
CA VAL A 56 7.29 -17.96 -3.69
C VAL A 56 7.56 -19.46 -3.86
N THR A 57 8.22 -19.86 -4.95
CA THR A 57 8.53 -21.28 -5.21
C THR A 57 9.59 -21.82 -4.25
N SER A 58 10.65 -21.05 -3.97
CA SER A 58 11.67 -21.43 -2.98
C SER A 58 11.04 -21.62 -1.60
N TYR A 59 10.13 -20.72 -1.21
CA TYR A 59 9.36 -20.87 0.02
C TYR A 59 8.52 -22.15 0.04
N ALA A 60 7.72 -22.37 -1.02
CA ALA A 60 6.86 -23.55 -1.12
C ALA A 60 7.66 -24.86 -1.09
N LEU A 61 8.81 -24.93 -1.76
CA LEU A 61 9.67 -26.13 -1.77
C LEU A 61 10.34 -26.37 -0.41
N ASN A 62 10.80 -25.32 0.28
CA ASN A 62 11.33 -25.43 1.63
C ASN A 62 10.25 -25.93 2.59
N PHE A 63 9.02 -25.41 2.46
CA PHE A 63 7.93 -25.81 3.34
C PHE A 63 7.46 -27.25 3.08
N ALA A 64 7.40 -27.67 1.81
CA ALA A 64 7.09 -29.04 1.41
C ALA A 64 8.22 -30.05 1.70
N GLY A 65 9.40 -29.59 2.14
CA GLY A 65 10.56 -30.47 2.37
C GLY A 65 11.11 -31.12 1.10
N HIS A 66 10.93 -30.50 -0.06
CA HIS A 66 11.35 -31.07 -1.34
C HIS A 66 12.89 -30.98 -1.50
N PRO A 67 13.58 -32.00 -2.06
CA PRO A 67 15.05 -32.01 -2.20
C PRO A 67 15.62 -30.85 -3.03
N ALA A 68 14.82 -30.27 -3.93
CA ALA A 68 15.22 -29.13 -4.75
C ALA A 68 15.23 -27.79 -3.99
N SER A 69 14.80 -27.76 -2.73
CA SER A 69 14.74 -26.54 -1.91
C SER A 69 16.10 -25.84 -1.79
N ASP A 70 17.20 -26.59 -1.66
CA ASP A 70 18.55 -26.03 -1.56
C ASP A 70 19.00 -25.34 -2.85
N LYS A 71 18.66 -25.93 -4.00
CA LYS A 71 18.96 -25.36 -5.32
C LYS A 71 18.15 -24.08 -5.55
N ALA A 72 16.85 -24.11 -5.25
CA ALA A 72 15.98 -22.95 -5.36
C ALA A 72 16.41 -21.81 -4.43
N PHE A 73 16.81 -22.14 -3.19
CA PHE A 73 17.32 -21.17 -2.22
C PHE A 73 18.65 -20.55 -2.67
N SER A 74 19.59 -21.36 -3.18
CA SER A 74 20.87 -20.86 -3.69
C SER A 74 20.68 -19.90 -4.88
N LEU A 75 19.74 -20.20 -5.78
CA LEU A 75 19.40 -19.30 -6.89
C LEU A 75 18.79 -17.99 -6.37
N LEU A 76 17.89 -18.08 -5.38
CA LEU A 76 17.28 -16.91 -4.75
C LEU A 76 18.32 -16.01 -4.07
N GLU A 77 19.28 -16.60 -3.36
CA GLU A 77 20.38 -15.87 -2.72
C GLU A 77 21.23 -15.08 -3.72
N SER A 78 21.45 -15.64 -4.92
CA SER A 78 22.22 -14.98 -5.97
C SER A 78 21.59 -13.67 -6.49
N LYS A 79 20.27 -13.48 -6.25
CA LYS A 79 19.50 -12.29 -6.63
C LYS A 79 19.37 -11.24 -5.53
N SER A 80 20.03 -11.45 -4.39
CA SER A 80 19.92 -10.55 -3.24
C SER A 80 20.60 -9.19 -3.45
N GLN A 81 20.04 -8.16 -2.84
CA GLN A 81 20.62 -6.82 -2.72
C GLN A 81 21.05 -6.60 -1.28
N THR A 82 22.20 -5.96 -1.09
CA THR A 82 22.75 -5.66 0.24
C THR A 82 23.23 -4.22 0.29
N GLU A 83 22.78 -3.46 1.28
CA GLU A 83 23.25 -2.11 1.55
C GLU A 83 23.28 -1.88 3.07
N GLY A 84 24.44 -1.45 3.57
CA GLY A 84 24.68 -1.30 5.00
C GLY A 84 24.39 -2.61 5.75
N GLU A 85 23.48 -2.55 6.71
CA GLU A 85 23.05 -3.71 7.50
C GLU A 85 21.70 -4.32 7.05
N SER A 86 21.29 -4.02 5.82
CA SER A 86 20.01 -4.43 5.24
C SER A 86 20.22 -5.37 4.05
N LYS A 87 19.32 -6.34 3.90
CA LYS A 87 19.30 -7.28 2.77
C LYS A 87 17.88 -7.45 2.24
N TRP A 88 17.69 -7.37 0.92
CA TRP A 88 16.36 -7.47 0.31
C TRP A 88 16.40 -7.99 -1.13
N TRP A 89 15.22 -8.21 -1.69
CA TRP A 89 15.03 -8.65 -3.06
C TRP A 89 14.08 -7.70 -3.78
N ILE A 90 14.36 -7.49 -5.06
CA ILE A 90 13.54 -6.66 -5.93
C ILE A 90 12.93 -7.53 -7.03
N LYS A 91 11.70 -7.22 -7.42
CA LYS A 91 11.12 -7.83 -8.62
C LYS A 91 11.93 -7.38 -9.84
N ASP A 92 12.09 -8.31 -10.78
CA ASP A 92 12.69 -8.00 -12.07
C ASP A 92 11.76 -7.01 -12.80
N MET A 93 12.18 -5.75 -12.91
CA MET A 93 11.41 -4.71 -13.59
C MET A 93 11.62 -4.86 -15.09
N GLU A 94 10.52 -4.94 -15.86
CA GLU A 94 10.59 -4.67 -17.29
C GLU A 94 11.02 -3.21 -17.46
N LYS A 95 12.24 -2.99 -17.94
CA LYS A 95 12.69 -1.64 -18.27
C LYS A 95 11.81 -1.11 -19.39
N ASP A 96 11.00 -0.10 -19.08
CA ASP A 96 10.27 0.65 -20.09
C ASP A 96 11.30 1.44 -20.91
N LYS A 97 11.72 0.87 -22.04
CA LYS A 97 12.79 1.43 -22.90
C LYS A 97 12.46 2.85 -23.37
N GLU A 98 11.18 3.19 -23.45
CA GLU A 98 10.70 4.51 -23.86
C GLU A 98 10.85 5.60 -22.78
N ARG A 99 11.13 5.22 -21.52
CA ARG A 99 11.26 6.15 -20.38
C ARG A 99 12.60 6.01 -19.65
N GLU A 100 13.63 5.44 -20.30
CA GLU A 100 14.98 5.40 -19.75
C GLU A 100 15.47 6.83 -19.42
N GLY A 101 15.72 7.09 -18.13
CA GLY A 101 16.22 8.37 -17.61
C GLY A 101 15.20 9.25 -16.87
N ILE A 102 13.90 8.91 -16.90
CA ILE A 102 12.88 9.61 -16.09
C ILE A 102 12.61 8.78 -14.83
N VAL A 103 13.11 9.27 -13.68
CA VAL A 103 12.87 8.61 -12.39
C VAL A 103 11.49 9.00 -11.88
N ASN A 104 10.60 8.02 -11.68
CA ASN A 104 9.32 8.25 -11.04
C ASN A 104 9.56 8.68 -9.58
N PRO A 105 9.17 9.91 -9.17
CA PRO A 105 9.39 10.38 -7.79
C PRO A 105 8.67 9.51 -6.75
N TRP A 106 7.62 8.79 -7.14
CA TRP A 106 6.87 7.91 -6.25
C TRP A 106 7.55 6.57 -6.00
N GLU A 107 8.43 6.10 -6.89
CA GLU A 107 9.19 4.85 -6.71
C GLU A 107 10.19 4.93 -5.56
N THR A 108 10.70 6.13 -5.26
CA THR A 108 11.63 6.36 -4.15
C THR A 108 10.93 6.78 -2.86
N CYS A 109 9.72 7.34 -2.94
CA CYS A 109 8.97 7.82 -1.78
C CYS A 109 7.95 6.82 -1.23
N ILE A 110 7.52 5.83 -2.00
CA ILE A 110 6.54 4.82 -1.59
C ILE A 110 7.20 3.45 -1.62
N PRO A 111 7.19 2.68 -0.52
CA PRO A 111 7.61 1.29 -0.53
C PRO A 111 6.91 0.49 -1.62
N ASN A 112 7.67 -0.21 -2.45
CA ASN A 112 7.11 -1.07 -3.47
C ASN A 112 6.54 -2.34 -2.82
N ALA A 113 5.21 -2.52 -2.88
CA ALA A 113 4.52 -3.63 -2.24
C ALA A 113 5.04 -4.99 -2.72
N ILE A 114 5.36 -5.12 -4.02
CA ILE A 114 5.86 -6.38 -4.56
C ILE A 114 7.25 -6.70 -3.99
N ASN A 115 8.15 -5.73 -3.88
CA ASN A 115 9.47 -5.96 -3.27
C ASN A 115 9.36 -6.37 -1.80
N VAL A 116 8.40 -5.79 -1.07
CA VAL A 116 8.09 -6.19 0.32
C VAL A 116 7.60 -7.63 0.35
N GLU A 117 6.66 -8.01 -0.50
CA GLU A 117 6.12 -9.37 -0.57
C GLU A 117 7.22 -10.40 -0.92
N VAL A 118 8.03 -10.15 -1.95
CA VAL A 118 9.17 -11.01 -2.33
C VAL A 118 10.12 -11.18 -1.16
N THR A 119 10.56 -10.08 -0.56
CA THR A 119 11.52 -10.09 0.54
C THR A 119 10.96 -10.80 1.77
N ALA A 120 9.65 -10.68 2.03
CA ALA A 120 8.98 -11.41 3.10
C ALA A 120 8.91 -12.92 2.83
N TYR A 121 8.62 -13.37 1.61
CA TYR A 121 8.72 -14.79 1.25
C TYR A 121 10.15 -15.32 1.41
N VAL A 122 11.17 -14.54 1.03
CA VAL A 122 12.56 -14.93 1.25
C VAL A 122 12.85 -15.07 2.73
N MET A 123 12.44 -14.10 3.55
CA MET A 123 12.58 -14.16 5.01
C MET A 123 11.93 -15.43 5.56
N LEU A 124 10.73 -15.78 5.09
CA LEU A 124 10.09 -17.03 5.50
C LEU A 124 10.96 -18.26 5.16
N SER A 125 11.54 -18.33 3.96
CA SER A 125 12.48 -19.41 3.59
C SER A 125 13.68 -19.50 4.53
N TYR A 126 14.25 -18.36 4.94
CA TYR A 126 15.31 -18.32 5.97
C TYR A 126 14.86 -18.93 7.30
N LEU A 127 13.64 -18.60 7.75
CA LEU A 127 13.10 -19.11 9.01
C LEU A 127 12.85 -20.61 8.97
N TYR A 128 12.38 -21.15 7.84
CA TYR A 128 12.23 -22.61 7.66
C TYR A 128 13.56 -23.34 7.71
N ARG A 129 14.63 -22.71 7.21
CA ARG A 129 16.00 -23.25 7.26
C ARG A 129 16.72 -22.96 8.59
N ASN A 130 16.02 -22.41 9.59
CA ASN A 130 16.55 -22.02 10.90
C ASN A 130 17.69 -20.98 10.85
N MET A 131 17.76 -20.17 9.78
CA MET A 131 18.76 -19.12 9.58
C MET A 131 18.30 -17.80 10.23
N TYR A 132 18.12 -17.83 11.56
CA TYR A 132 17.48 -16.73 12.30
C TYR A 132 18.36 -15.47 12.36
N THR A 133 19.67 -15.63 12.53
CA THR A 133 20.62 -14.52 12.63
C THR A 133 20.78 -13.84 11.27
N GLU A 134 20.83 -14.62 10.20
CA GLU A 134 20.95 -14.17 8.83
C GLU A 134 19.66 -13.54 8.30
N ALA A 135 18.52 -13.76 8.97
CA ALA A 135 17.27 -13.08 8.69
C ALA A 135 17.19 -11.66 9.29
N LEU A 136 18.08 -11.28 10.22
CA LEU A 136 18.05 -9.96 10.87
C LEU A 136 18.25 -8.78 9.89
N PRO A 137 19.17 -8.85 8.90
CA PRO A 137 19.26 -7.82 7.85
C PRO A 137 18.00 -7.69 7.00
N ILE A 138 17.26 -8.79 6.81
CA ILE A 138 16.01 -8.81 6.06
C ILE A 138 14.89 -8.16 6.89
N LEU A 139 14.82 -8.49 8.18
CA LEU A 139 13.91 -7.85 9.13
C LEU A 139 14.12 -6.33 9.15
N ARG A 140 15.37 -5.87 9.24
CA ARG A 140 15.70 -4.43 9.25
C ARG A 140 15.17 -3.72 8.00
N TRP A 141 15.37 -4.31 6.83
CA TRP A 141 14.87 -3.73 5.59
C TRP A 141 13.33 -3.70 5.57
N LEU A 142 12.65 -4.78 5.95
CA LEU A 142 11.19 -4.85 6.00
C LEU A 142 10.60 -3.81 6.97
N LEU A 143 11.17 -3.66 8.17
CA LEU A 143 10.70 -2.66 9.13
C LEU A 143 10.82 -1.23 8.59
N ALA A 144 11.85 -0.94 7.78
CA ALA A 144 12.00 0.35 7.12
C ALA A 144 10.94 0.63 6.03
N GLN A 145 10.27 -0.42 5.52
CA GLN A 145 9.18 -0.29 4.53
C GLN A 145 7.79 -0.16 5.18
N GLN A 146 7.68 -0.27 6.51
CA GLN A 146 6.40 -0.27 7.21
C GLN A 146 5.80 1.14 7.28
N ASN A 147 4.49 1.25 7.11
CA ASN A 147 3.78 2.52 7.20
C ASN A 147 3.52 2.94 8.67
N GLY A 148 3.07 4.19 8.87
CA GLY A 148 2.84 4.76 10.21
C GLY A 148 1.77 4.07 11.06
N GLN A 149 0.97 3.16 10.49
CA GLN A 149 -0.04 2.37 11.18
C GLN A 149 0.37 0.91 11.42
N GLY A 150 1.59 0.54 11.01
CA GLY A 150 2.11 -0.81 11.18
C GLY A 150 1.73 -1.79 10.06
N GLY A 151 1.07 -1.33 8.99
CA GLY A 151 0.89 -2.11 7.76
C GLY A 151 1.98 -1.81 6.72
N PHE A 152 1.82 -2.34 5.52
CA PHE A 152 2.67 -2.02 4.37
C PHE A 152 1.85 -1.29 3.29
N ALA A 153 2.30 -1.30 2.04
CA ALA A 153 1.72 -0.49 0.98
C ALA A 153 0.44 -1.12 0.39
N SER A 154 0.29 -2.44 0.44
CA SER A 154 -0.87 -3.17 -0.07
C SER A 154 -1.39 -4.20 0.96
N THR A 155 -2.14 -5.20 0.50
CA THR A 155 -2.69 -6.28 1.35
C THR A 155 -1.78 -7.49 1.46
N GLN A 156 -1.31 -8.02 0.33
CA GLN A 156 -0.51 -9.27 0.31
C GLN A 156 0.83 -9.08 1.00
N ASP A 157 1.54 -8.00 0.67
CA ASP A 157 2.77 -7.59 1.34
C ASP A 157 2.58 -7.45 2.85
N THR A 158 1.48 -6.85 3.29
CA THR A 158 1.16 -6.71 4.72
C THR A 158 1.00 -8.07 5.39
N VAL A 159 0.21 -8.98 4.81
CA VAL A 159 -0.04 -10.31 5.42
C VAL A 159 1.24 -11.14 5.47
N VAL A 160 1.98 -11.21 4.38
CA VAL A 160 3.20 -12.04 4.28
C VAL A 160 4.32 -11.45 5.15
N ALA A 161 4.54 -10.13 5.11
CA ALA A 161 5.59 -9.48 5.90
C ALA A 161 5.31 -9.54 7.40
N LEU A 162 4.07 -9.23 7.85
CA LEU A 162 3.73 -9.37 9.26
C LEU A 162 3.82 -10.82 9.73
N GLY A 163 3.41 -11.78 8.90
CA GLY A 163 3.58 -13.20 9.18
C GLY A 163 5.05 -13.59 9.36
N ALA A 164 5.94 -13.13 8.48
CA ALA A 164 7.38 -13.38 8.55
C ALA A 164 8.01 -12.74 9.80
N ILE A 165 7.70 -11.46 10.05
CA ILE A 165 8.19 -10.72 11.23
C ILE A 165 7.72 -11.40 12.51
N ALA A 166 6.45 -11.80 12.59
CA ALA A 166 5.91 -12.50 13.77
C ALA A 166 6.58 -13.88 13.99
N LYS A 167 6.81 -14.65 12.92
CA LYS A 167 7.51 -15.95 13.00
C LYS A 167 8.94 -15.77 13.52
N LEU A 168 9.68 -14.75 13.06
CA LEU A 168 11.01 -14.45 13.58
C LEU A 168 10.96 -13.93 15.02
N ALA A 169 10.04 -13.00 15.33
CA ALA A 169 9.88 -12.42 16.66
C ALA A 169 9.65 -13.51 17.71
N LYS A 170 8.85 -14.55 17.40
CA LYS A 170 8.65 -15.71 18.27
C LYS A 170 9.95 -16.44 18.63
N LYS A 171 10.99 -16.35 17.80
CA LYS A 171 12.29 -17.01 17.99
C LYS A 171 13.33 -16.13 18.68
N ILE A 172 13.31 -14.82 18.42
CA ILE A 172 14.35 -13.89 18.90
C ILE A 172 13.95 -13.06 20.13
N VAL A 173 12.65 -12.90 20.40
CA VAL A 173 12.18 -12.10 21.54
C VAL A 173 12.37 -12.91 22.83
N GLY A 174 13.22 -12.41 23.72
CA GLY A 174 13.46 -13.01 25.04
C GLY A 174 12.28 -12.88 26.00
N GLN A 175 12.30 -13.67 27.08
CA GLN A 175 11.26 -13.65 28.11
C GLN A 175 11.30 -12.37 28.96
N ASN A 176 12.50 -11.86 29.25
CA ASN A 176 12.68 -10.65 30.05
C ASN A 176 12.56 -9.41 29.16
N LYS A 177 11.63 -8.53 29.54
CA LYS A 177 11.38 -7.24 28.89
C LYS A 177 11.46 -6.16 29.94
N ASP A 178 12.59 -5.48 30.00
CA ASP A 178 12.79 -4.29 30.83
C ASP A 178 13.76 -3.36 30.11
N MET A 179 13.21 -2.34 29.47
CA MET A 179 13.96 -1.40 28.64
C MET A 179 13.52 0.02 28.94
N SER A 180 14.49 0.92 29.09
CA SER A 180 14.25 2.36 29.12
C SER A 180 14.78 2.95 27.83
N VAL A 181 13.93 3.67 27.10
CA VAL A 181 14.31 4.38 25.88
C VAL A 181 14.11 5.88 26.09
N ALA A 182 15.15 6.67 25.82
CA ALA A 182 15.11 8.12 25.85
C ALA A 182 15.23 8.68 24.43
N PHE A 183 14.40 9.66 24.12
CA PHE A 183 14.36 10.40 22.86
C PHE A 183 14.71 11.85 23.13
N GLU A 184 15.70 12.39 22.42
CA GLU A 184 16.08 13.80 22.50
C GLU A 184 15.95 14.45 21.13
N TYR A 185 15.21 15.56 21.02
CA TYR A 185 14.92 16.18 19.73
C TYR A 185 15.03 17.73 19.76
N PRO A 186 16.24 18.30 19.62
CA PRO A 186 16.47 19.75 19.64
C PRO A 186 15.78 20.50 18.47
N PRO A 187 15.29 21.74 18.65
CA PRO A 187 15.27 22.56 19.88
C PRO A 187 14.10 22.23 20.83
N GLY A 188 13.49 21.06 20.69
CA GLY A 188 12.37 20.59 21.51
C GLY A 188 12.79 19.83 22.77
N ASP A 189 11.79 19.24 23.42
CA ASP A 189 11.90 18.48 24.67
C ASP A 189 12.57 17.11 24.49
N SER A 190 12.65 16.37 25.60
CA SER A 190 12.98 14.95 25.61
C SER A 190 11.81 14.12 26.09
N THR A 191 11.71 12.89 25.60
CA THR A 191 10.70 11.93 26.06
C THR A 191 11.41 10.67 26.54
N LYS A 192 11.02 10.16 27.71
CA LYS A 192 11.52 8.89 28.23
C LYS A 192 10.39 7.89 28.36
N LEU A 193 10.55 6.73 27.74
CA LEU A 193 9.61 5.63 27.78
C LEU A 193 10.23 4.47 28.55
N LYS A 194 9.48 3.92 29.50
CA LYS A 194 9.86 2.69 30.21
C LYS A 194 8.96 1.56 29.73
N LEU A 195 9.59 0.54 29.16
CA LEU A 195 8.97 -0.67 28.64
C LEU A 195 9.22 -1.83 29.59
N ASN A 196 8.15 -2.49 30.01
CA ASN A 196 8.16 -3.67 30.86
C ASN A 196 7.25 -4.76 30.26
N GLN A 197 7.08 -5.87 30.96
CA GLN A 197 6.27 -6.99 30.47
C GLN A 197 4.79 -6.64 30.27
N ASP A 198 4.25 -5.71 31.07
CA ASP A 198 2.84 -5.32 31.03
C ASP A 198 2.52 -4.39 29.85
N ASN A 199 3.47 -3.53 29.47
CA ASN A 199 3.26 -2.52 28.43
C ASN A 199 4.04 -2.78 27.12
N ALA A 200 4.83 -3.86 27.04
CA ALA A 200 5.64 -4.17 25.86
C ALA A 200 4.85 -4.37 24.55
N MET A 201 3.56 -4.73 24.64
CA MET A 201 2.67 -4.88 23.49
C MET A 201 1.77 -3.66 23.27
N VAL A 202 1.84 -2.65 24.15
CA VAL A 202 1.05 -1.43 24.06
C VAL A 202 1.84 -0.40 23.27
N LEU A 203 1.22 0.13 22.21
CA LEU A 203 1.82 1.15 21.35
C LEU A 203 2.12 2.42 22.15
N GLN A 204 3.41 2.77 22.26
CA GLN A 204 3.86 4.02 22.86
C GLN A 204 4.08 5.06 21.78
N LYS A 205 3.47 6.25 21.91
CA LYS A 205 3.60 7.36 20.95
C LYS A 205 4.04 8.63 21.65
N ALA A 206 4.87 9.41 20.96
CA ALA A 206 5.25 10.76 21.36
C ALA A 206 5.09 11.68 20.14
N GLU A 207 4.32 12.76 20.28
CA GLU A 207 4.13 13.72 19.21
C GLU A 207 5.23 14.78 19.22
N LEU A 208 5.85 14.99 18.06
CA LEU A 208 6.86 16.02 17.87
C LEU A 208 6.16 17.34 17.48
N HIS A 209 5.90 18.18 18.49
CA HIS A 209 5.16 19.43 18.32
C HIS A 209 5.92 20.50 17.50
N SER A 210 7.25 20.49 17.57
CA SER A 210 8.08 21.50 16.90
C SER A 210 8.41 21.09 15.47
N LYS A 211 7.94 21.88 14.50
CA LYS A 211 8.31 21.75 13.07
C LYS A 211 9.78 22.05 12.77
N LYS A 212 10.57 22.46 13.77
CA LYS A 212 11.99 22.81 13.64
C LYS A 212 12.94 21.67 14.02
N VAL A 213 12.41 20.54 14.51
CA VAL A 213 13.23 19.37 14.86
C VAL A 213 13.90 18.83 13.59
N ARG A 214 15.22 18.68 13.63
CA ARG A 214 16.03 18.13 12.52
C ARG A 214 16.76 16.84 12.85
N THR A 215 16.96 16.58 14.14
CA THR A 215 17.73 15.45 14.64
C THR A 215 17.01 14.84 15.83
N ILE A 216 16.99 13.51 15.89
CA ILE A 216 16.45 12.77 17.03
C ILE A 216 17.53 11.79 17.47
N THR A 217 17.96 11.89 18.73
CA THR A 217 18.87 10.95 19.36
C THR A 217 18.04 9.95 20.15
N VAL A 218 18.37 8.66 20.02
CA VAL A 218 17.66 7.56 20.69
C VAL A 218 18.66 6.78 21.54
N ASP A 219 18.45 6.79 22.85
CA ASP A 219 19.27 6.08 23.82
C ASP A 219 18.44 4.99 24.51
N ALA A 220 18.79 3.72 24.25
CA ALA A 220 18.12 2.56 24.84
C ALA A 220 19.04 1.86 25.85
N LYS A 221 18.51 1.56 27.04
CA LYS A 221 19.20 0.83 28.12
C LYS A 221 18.30 -0.26 28.67
N GLY A 222 18.86 -1.44 28.92
CA GLY A 222 18.14 -2.58 29.50
C GLY A 222 18.20 -3.82 28.62
N THR A 223 17.15 -4.64 28.70
CA THR A 223 17.05 -5.94 28.03
C THR A 223 15.70 -6.08 27.33
N GLY A 224 15.74 -6.52 26.07
CA GLY A 224 14.55 -6.73 25.25
C GLY A 224 14.81 -6.38 23.79
N LEU A 225 13.78 -6.52 22.96
CA LEU A 225 13.75 -6.08 21.57
C LEU A 225 12.69 -4.98 21.46
N GLY A 226 13.11 -3.81 20.97
CA GLY A 226 12.23 -2.67 20.72
C GLY A 226 12.39 -2.20 19.28
N ILE A 227 11.30 -1.72 18.69
CA ILE A 227 11.27 -1.15 17.35
C ILE A 227 10.89 0.33 17.49
N VAL A 228 11.68 1.21 16.89
CA VAL A 228 11.46 2.66 16.92
C VAL A 228 11.10 3.11 15.51
N HIS A 229 9.90 3.67 15.36
CA HIS A 229 9.42 4.23 14.09
C HIS A 229 9.21 5.74 14.20
N ILE A 230 9.60 6.46 13.15
CA ILE A 230 9.30 7.88 12.99
C ILE A 230 8.33 8.02 11.83
N SER A 231 7.15 8.59 12.09
CA SER A 231 6.12 8.81 11.07
C SER A 231 6.01 10.29 10.72
N TYR A 232 6.02 10.60 9.43
CA TYR A 232 5.87 11.95 8.90
C TYR A 232 4.58 12.06 8.10
N ARG A 233 3.88 13.20 8.24
CA ARG A 233 2.71 13.55 7.44
C ARG A 233 2.96 14.86 6.71
N TYR A 234 2.89 14.83 5.39
CA TYR A 234 3.11 15.98 4.53
C TYR A 234 1.79 16.45 3.92
N ASN A 235 1.63 17.76 3.78
CA ASN A 235 0.59 18.37 2.94
C ASN A 235 1.28 18.83 1.66
N VAL A 236 0.94 18.22 0.53
CA VAL A 236 1.60 18.47 -0.76
C VAL A 236 0.60 19.16 -1.68
N ASN A 237 0.99 20.31 -2.25
CA ASN A 237 0.16 21.10 -3.17
C ASN A 237 0.47 20.83 -4.65
N LYS A 238 1.26 19.79 -4.96
CA LYS A 238 1.65 19.43 -6.32
C LYS A 238 0.98 18.14 -6.75
N LYS A 239 0.50 18.15 -7.98
CA LYS A 239 0.18 16.93 -8.75
C LYS A 239 1.49 16.17 -8.95
N GLY A 240 1.48 14.84 -8.82
CA GLY A 240 2.69 14.06 -9.08
C GLY A 240 3.09 14.19 -10.55
N ASP A 241 4.35 14.51 -10.83
CA ASP A 241 4.85 14.80 -12.19
C ASP A 241 4.97 13.53 -13.09
N PHE A 242 4.45 12.37 -12.65
CA PHE A 242 4.59 11.08 -13.34
C PHE A 242 3.33 10.20 -13.28
N PRO A 243 2.19 10.65 -13.82
CA PRO A 243 0.99 9.83 -13.79
C PRO A 243 1.05 8.69 -14.82
N LEU A 244 0.94 7.44 -14.37
CA LEU A 244 0.75 6.27 -15.24
C LEU A 244 -0.73 6.02 -15.59
N PHE A 245 -1.61 6.89 -15.10
CA PHE A 245 -3.02 6.97 -15.47
C PHE A 245 -3.29 8.35 -16.04
N ASN A 246 -3.96 8.42 -17.19
CA ASN A 246 -4.60 9.65 -17.61
C ASN A 246 -5.86 9.83 -16.76
N LEU A 247 -6.01 10.99 -16.14
CA LEU A 247 -7.14 11.31 -15.29
C LEU A 247 -7.58 12.74 -15.60
N ALA A 248 -8.86 12.92 -15.91
CA ALA A 248 -9.44 14.22 -16.22
C ALA A 248 -10.85 14.32 -15.62
N PRO A 249 -10.97 14.82 -14.38
CA PRO A 249 -12.27 15.14 -13.79
C PRO A 249 -12.82 16.42 -14.43
N LYS A 250 -14.07 16.35 -14.91
CA LYS A 250 -14.79 17.46 -15.52
C LYS A 250 -16.16 17.60 -14.88
N VAL A 251 -16.45 18.80 -14.36
CA VAL A 251 -17.80 19.16 -13.92
C VAL A 251 -18.63 19.46 -15.16
N GLU A 252 -19.72 18.73 -15.34
CA GLU A 252 -20.58 18.87 -16.52
C GLU A 252 -21.45 20.13 -16.43
N GLU A 253 -21.80 20.70 -17.58
CA GLU A 253 -22.60 21.93 -17.69
C GLU A 253 -23.99 21.78 -17.07
N ALA A 254 -24.52 20.55 -17.03
CA ALA A 254 -25.79 20.21 -16.38
C ALA A 254 -25.73 20.29 -14.85
N SER A 255 -24.54 20.46 -14.26
CA SER A 255 -24.41 20.69 -12.81
C SER A 255 -25.09 22.01 -12.43
N THR A 256 -25.57 22.09 -11.20
CA THR A 256 -26.14 23.30 -10.60
C THR A 256 -25.43 23.60 -9.28
N LYS A 257 -25.86 24.66 -8.58
CA LYS A 257 -25.33 24.95 -7.24
C LYS A 257 -25.57 23.79 -6.26
N ASP A 258 -26.67 23.04 -6.40
CA ASP A 258 -27.09 22.02 -5.43
C ASP A 258 -26.99 20.58 -5.95
N HIS A 259 -26.61 20.42 -7.22
CA HIS A 259 -26.43 19.12 -7.87
C HIS A 259 -25.15 19.12 -8.69
N LEU A 260 -24.19 18.31 -8.28
CA LEU A 260 -22.91 18.11 -8.95
C LEU A 260 -23.00 16.88 -9.88
N ILE A 261 -22.69 17.08 -11.16
CA ILE A 261 -22.48 16.01 -12.13
C ILE A 261 -21.01 16.05 -12.56
N LEU A 262 -20.25 15.06 -12.12
CA LEU A 262 -18.82 14.95 -12.37
C LEU A 262 -18.54 13.77 -13.31
N ALA A 263 -18.08 14.04 -14.52
CA ALA A 263 -17.56 13.02 -15.42
C ALA A 263 -16.04 12.88 -15.21
N VAL A 264 -15.55 11.68 -14.94
CA VAL A 264 -14.11 11.45 -14.73
C VAL A 264 -13.58 10.58 -15.85
N THR A 265 -12.93 11.20 -16.84
CA THR A 265 -12.29 10.45 -17.93
C THR A 265 -10.99 9.84 -17.43
N LEU A 266 -10.83 8.53 -17.60
CA LEU A 266 -9.65 7.79 -17.16
C LEU A 266 -9.17 6.76 -18.20
N SER A 267 -7.86 6.58 -18.31
CA SER A 267 -7.22 5.49 -19.06
C SER A 267 -5.84 5.18 -18.51
N PHE A 268 -5.30 3.99 -18.81
CA PHE A 268 -3.95 3.60 -18.41
C PHE A 268 -2.92 4.01 -19.47
N ALA A 269 -1.88 4.72 -19.01
CA ALA A 269 -0.80 5.25 -19.85
C ALA A 269 0.53 4.51 -19.66
N GLY A 270 0.58 3.50 -18.78
CA GLY A 270 1.77 2.73 -18.44
C GLY A 270 1.92 1.39 -19.17
N GLY A 271 1.34 1.25 -20.37
CA GLY A 271 1.35 0.02 -21.16
C GLY A 271 -0.04 -0.43 -21.58
N LYS A 272 -0.25 -1.76 -21.67
CA LYS A 272 -1.51 -2.34 -22.15
C LYS A 272 -2.64 -2.27 -21.12
N GLU A 273 -2.35 -2.66 -19.88
CA GLU A 273 -3.30 -2.69 -18.78
C GLU A 273 -2.59 -2.57 -17.42
N SER A 274 -3.32 -2.05 -16.43
CA SER A 274 -2.94 -2.07 -15.01
C SER A 274 -3.34 -3.40 -14.35
N ASN A 275 -2.93 -3.61 -13.10
CA ASN A 275 -3.58 -4.60 -12.25
C ASN A 275 -4.94 -4.07 -11.77
N MET A 276 -5.47 -4.60 -10.66
CA MET A 276 -6.63 -4.00 -10.00
C MET A 276 -6.36 -2.53 -9.69
N ALA A 277 -7.26 -1.64 -10.11
CA ALA A 277 -7.14 -0.21 -9.88
C ALA A 277 -8.28 0.27 -8.98
N VAL A 278 -7.98 1.28 -8.17
CA VAL A 278 -8.95 1.92 -7.27
C VAL A 278 -8.95 3.42 -7.55
N MET A 279 -10.15 3.97 -7.77
CA MET A 279 -10.36 5.41 -7.89
C MET A 279 -11.15 5.94 -6.70
N GLU A 280 -10.57 6.88 -5.96
CA GLU A 280 -11.22 7.63 -4.89
C GLU A 280 -11.61 9.01 -5.40
N VAL A 281 -12.91 9.34 -5.32
CA VAL A 281 -13.48 10.64 -5.68
C VAL A 281 -13.92 11.32 -4.39
N THR A 282 -13.18 12.34 -3.96
CA THR A 282 -13.56 13.15 -2.78
C THR A 282 -14.56 14.22 -3.22
N LEU A 283 -15.74 14.24 -2.60
CA LEU A 283 -16.76 15.25 -2.89
C LEU A 283 -16.45 16.58 -2.19
N PRO A 284 -16.84 17.72 -2.77
CA PRO A 284 -16.69 19.02 -2.12
C PRO A 284 -17.47 19.07 -0.80
N SER A 285 -16.96 19.85 0.16
CA SER A 285 -17.63 20.00 1.46
C SER A 285 -19.10 20.37 1.29
N GLY A 286 -19.99 19.59 1.91
CA GLY A 286 -21.43 19.79 1.84
C GLY A 286 -22.14 18.99 0.74
N PHE A 287 -21.41 18.28 -0.12
CA PHE A 287 -21.98 17.34 -1.09
C PHE A 287 -21.87 15.88 -0.62
N THR A 288 -22.90 15.10 -0.87
CA THR A 288 -22.94 13.64 -0.65
C THR A 288 -23.53 12.95 -1.87
N ILE A 289 -23.14 11.70 -2.10
CA ILE A 289 -23.80 10.85 -3.11
C ILE A 289 -25.07 10.22 -2.52
N ASP A 290 -26.07 9.96 -3.35
CA ASP A 290 -27.30 9.29 -2.95
C ASP A 290 -27.36 7.83 -3.47
N ASP A 291 -28.36 7.09 -3.01
CA ASP A 291 -28.55 5.69 -3.37
C ASP A 291 -28.75 5.48 -4.88
N GLU A 292 -29.37 6.45 -5.58
CA GLU A 292 -29.59 6.37 -7.02
C GLU A 292 -28.28 6.53 -7.79
N GLY A 293 -27.44 7.51 -7.42
CA GLY A 293 -26.10 7.69 -7.97
C GLY A 293 -25.22 6.46 -7.75
N LEU A 294 -25.28 5.85 -6.55
CA LEU A 294 -24.55 4.62 -6.26
C LEU A 294 -25.02 3.43 -7.11
N LYS A 295 -26.32 3.28 -7.34
CA LYS A 295 -26.87 2.24 -8.21
C LYS A 295 -26.43 2.43 -9.66
N ALA A 296 -26.46 3.67 -10.17
CA ALA A 296 -26.02 3.96 -11.54
C ALA A 296 -24.54 3.62 -11.75
N LEU A 297 -23.68 3.94 -10.78
CA LEU A 297 -22.26 3.58 -10.83
C LEU A 297 -22.05 2.06 -10.82
N LYS A 298 -22.82 1.32 -10.00
CA LYS A 298 -22.75 -0.15 -9.97
C LYS A 298 -23.20 -0.82 -11.28
N MET A 299 -24.01 -0.14 -12.08
CA MET A 299 -24.45 -0.63 -13.41
C MET A 299 -23.48 -0.27 -14.54
N THR A 300 -22.48 0.58 -14.27
CA THR A 300 -21.52 1.01 -15.28
C THR A 300 -20.57 -0.14 -15.61
N ASP A 301 -20.44 -0.45 -16.91
CA ASP A 301 -19.55 -1.50 -17.38
C ASP A 301 -18.09 -1.23 -16.93
N LYS A 302 -17.34 -2.30 -16.66
CA LYS A 302 -15.98 -2.29 -16.11
C LYS A 302 -15.84 -1.86 -14.63
N ILE A 303 -16.86 -1.27 -13.98
CA ILE A 303 -16.86 -1.04 -12.53
C ILE A 303 -17.29 -2.32 -11.80
N LYS A 304 -16.45 -2.82 -10.91
CA LYS A 304 -16.67 -4.11 -10.22
C LYS A 304 -17.30 -3.96 -8.86
N LYS A 305 -16.98 -2.86 -8.18
CA LYS A 305 -17.49 -2.55 -6.85
C LYS A 305 -17.50 -1.03 -6.67
N VAL A 306 -18.47 -0.58 -5.90
CA VAL A 306 -18.62 0.82 -5.48
C VAL A 306 -18.82 0.83 -3.97
N GLU A 307 -18.02 1.61 -3.27
CA GLU A 307 -18.12 1.83 -1.83
C GLU A 307 -18.07 3.32 -1.52
N THR A 308 -18.47 3.70 -0.31
CA THR A 308 -18.35 5.06 0.22
C THR A 308 -17.63 5.04 1.57
N LYS A 309 -16.98 6.16 1.91
CA LYS A 309 -16.42 6.42 3.25
C LYS A 309 -16.74 7.87 3.67
N ASP A 310 -16.51 8.15 4.95
CA ASP A 310 -16.68 9.48 5.54
C ASP A 310 -18.10 10.05 5.30
N ASP A 311 -19.13 9.29 5.69
CA ASP A 311 -20.55 9.67 5.54
C ASP A 311 -20.94 10.07 4.09
N ASP A 312 -20.61 9.19 3.14
CA ASP A 312 -20.92 9.35 1.70
C ASP A 312 -20.28 10.57 1.02
N THR A 313 -19.25 11.16 1.64
CA THR A 313 -18.48 12.28 1.07
C THR A 313 -17.30 11.81 0.21
N VAL A 314 -16.95 10.53 0.24
CA VAL A 314 -15.94 9.95 -0.65
C VAL A 314 -16.47 8.70 -1.32
N VAL A 315 -16.42 8.67 -2.66
CA VAL A 315 -16.86 7.54 -3.48
C VAL A 315 -15.65 6.76 -3.97
N ILE A 316 -15.66 5.45 -3.78
CA ILE A 316 -14.55 4.55 -4.13
C ILE A 316 -15.03 3.57 -5.21
N LEU A 317 -14.38 3.61 -6.38
CA LEU A 317 -14.66 2.75 -7.52
C LEU A 317 -13.53 1.73 -7.70
N TYR A 318 -13.89 0.46 -7.84
CA TYR A 318 -12.94 -0.65 -8.03
C TYR A 318 -13.04 -1.19 -9.46
N PHE A 319 -11.89 -1.40 -10.08
CA PHE A 319 -11.74 -1.96 -11.42
C PHE A 319 -10.85 -3.19 -11.38
N ASP A 320 -11.23 -4.27 -12.08
CA ASP A 320 -10.35 -5.45 -12.24
C ASP A 320 -9.02 -5.06 -12.89
N LYS A 321 -9.11 -4.14 -13.86
CA LYS A 321 -8.00 -3.49 -14.55
C LYS A 321 -8.49 -2.27 -15.32
N VAL A 322 -7.59 -1.33 -15.56
CA VAL A 322 -7.77 -0.21 -16.48
C VAL A 322 -6.82 -0.41 -17.66
N THR A 323 -7.36 -0.31 -18.87
CA THR A 323 -6.60 -0.44 -20.13
C THR A 323 -6.30 0.94 -20.72
N SER A 324 -5.59 0.98 -21.84
CA SER A 324 -5.41 2.22 -22.62
C SER A 324 -6.70 2.76 -23.24
N GLU A 325 -7.77 1.96 -23.25
CA GLU A 325 -9.10 2.40 -23.69
C GLU A 325 -9.70 3.37 -22.66
N SER A 326 -10.12 4.55 -23.13
CA SER A 326 -10.73 5.56 -22.28
C SER A 326 -12.08 5.12 -21.74
N MET A 327 -12.33 5.35 -20.46
CA MET A 327 -13.63 5.20 -19.83
C MET A 327 -13.99 6.44 -19.01
N CYS A 328 -15.28 6.72 -18.83
CA CYS A 328 -15.74 7.94 -18.18
C CYS A 328 -16.91 7.67 -17.22
N PRO A 329 -16.65 7.17 -16.00
CA PRO A 329 -17.66 7.13 -14.94
C PRO A 329 -18.21 8.52 -14.63
N VAL A 330 -19.52 8.60 -14.44
CA VAL A 330 -20.25 9.83 -14.07
C VAL A 330 -20.74 9.71 -12.64
N ILE A 331 -20.30 10.62 -11.79
CA ILE A 331 -20.68 10.72 -10.38
C ILE A 331 -21.71 11.84 -10.24
N SER A 332 -22.88 11.49 -9.71
CA SER A 332 -23.96 12.43 -9.39
C SER A 332 -24.03 12.59 -7.87
N ALA A 333 -23.90 13.83 -7.37
CA ALA A 333 -23.91 14.12 -5.94
C ALA A 333 -24.73 15.39 -5.63
N TYR A 334 -25.36 15.44 -4.47
CA TYR A 334 -26.28 16.52 -4.08
C TYR A 334 -25.74 17.30 -2.89
N LYS A 335 -26.07 18.58 -2.82
CA LYS A 335 -25.69 19.44 -1.69
C LYS A 335 -26.60 19.18 -0.50
N SER A 336 -26.06 18.51 0.50
CA SER A 336 -26.69 18.26 1.80
C SER A 336 -26.51 19.42 2.78
N PHE A 337 -25.42 20.18 2.65
CA PHE A 337 -25.14 21.35 3.52
C PHE A 337 -24.67 22.56 2.72
N LYS A 338 -25.18 23.75 3.08
CA LYS A 338 -24.80 25.02 2.48
C LYS A 338 -23.41 25.46 2.97
N ILE A 339 -22.41 25.42 2.09
CA ILE A 339 -21.02 25.79 2.41
C ILE A 339 -20.46 26.76 1.37
N ALA A 340 -19.95 27.90 1.84
CA ALA A 340 -19.31 28.92 1.01
C ALA A 340 -17.80 28.68 0.91
N LYS A 341 -17.14 29.29 -0.10
CA LYS A 341 -15.68 29.28 -0.25
C LYS A 341 -15.09 27.86 -0.25
N GLN A 342 -15.77 26.94 -0.92
CA GLN A 342 -15.33 25.55 -1.07
C GLN A 342 -13.94 25.50 -1.73
N ARG A 343 -13.06 24.67 -1.19
CA ARG A 343 -11.73 24.43 -1.77
C ARG A 343 -11.81 23.32 -2.83
N PRO A 344 -10.88 23.31 -3.80
CA PRO A 344 -10.75 22.19 -4.72
C PRO A 344 -10.53 20.87 -3.97
N VAL A 345 -11.13 19.79 -4.47
CA VAL A 345 -11.06 18.44 -3.90
C VAL A 345 -10.43 17.45 -4.89
N PRO A 346 -9.73 16.42 -4.41
CA PRO A 346 -9.01 15.49 -5.27
C PRO A 346 -9.91 14.37 -5.81
N VAL A 347 -9.60 13.93 -7.03
CA VAL A 347 -9.84 12.59 -7.54
C VAL A 347 -8.50 11.90 -7.68
N THR A 348 -8.36 10.71 -7.09
CA THR A 348 -7.11 9.95 -7.09
C THR A 348 -7.37 8.55 -7.62
N ILE A 349 -6.57 8.10 -8.59
CA ILE A 349 -6.57 6.72 -9.08
C ILE A 349 -5.18 6.11 -8.87
N TYR A 350 -5.13 4.83 -8.49
CA TYR A 350 -3.89 4.11 -8.28
C TYR A 350 -4.04 2.62 -8.57
N ASP A 351 -2.94 1.98 -8.98
CA ASP A 351 -2.83 0.52 -9.05
C ASP A 351 -2.68 -0.03 -7.63
N TYR A 352 -3.56 -0.95 -7.25
CA TYR A 352 -3.69 -1.43 -5.88
C TYR A 352 -2.48 -2.24 -5.38
N TYR A 353 -1.72 -2.85 -6.30
CA TYR A 353 -0.55 -3.65 -5.97
C TYR A 353 0.76 -2.91 -6.26
N ASP A 354 0.71 -1.80 -6.99
CA ASP A 354 1.85 -0.94 -7.26
C ASP A 354 1.46 0.55 -7.15
N ASN A 355 1.40 1.05 -5.91
CA ASN A 355 1.00 2.43 -5.61
C ASN A 355 1.93 3.50 -6.20
N SER A 356 3.10 3.13 -6.76
CA SER A 356 3.93 4.07 -7.54
C SER A 356 3.23 4.51 -8.83
N ARG A 357 2.28 3.70 -9.32
CA ARG A 357 1.43 3.97 -10.48
C ARG A 357 0.16 4.64 -10.00
N ARG A 358 0.13 5.97 -10.08
CA ARG A 358 -1.03 6.75 -9.63
C ARG A 358 -1.18 8.06 -10.36
N ALA A 359 -2.37 8.63 -10.32
CA ALA A 359 -2.66 9.99 -10.74
C ALA A 359 -3.57 10.68 -9.74
N THR A 360 -3.45 11.99 -9.61
CA THR A 360 -4.34 12.80 -8.77
C THR A 360 -4.60 14.13 -9.44
N GLU A 361 -5.87 14.44 -9.60
CA GLU A 361 -6.37 15.67 -10.20
C GLU A 361 -7.35 16.35 -9.26
N PHE A 362 -7.36 17.68 -9.28
CA PHE A 362 -8.27 18.46 -8.44
C PHE A 362 -9.35 19.08 -9.30
N TYR A 363 -10.58 19.08 -8.79
CA TYR A 363 -11.71 19.77 -9.39
C TYR A 363 -12.41 20.64 -8.34
N SER A 364 -13.25 21.56 -8.79
CA SER A 364 -14.06 22.44 -7.93
C SER A 364 -15.51 22.40 -8.38
N PRO A 365 -16.48 22.42 -7.45
CA PRO A 365 -17.88 22.55 -7.81
C PRO A 365 -18.16 23.95 -8.37
N MET A 366 -19.41 24.17 -8.82
CA MET A 366 -19.87 25.54 -9.07
C MET A 366 -19.69 26.40 -7.81
N PRO A 367 -19.13 27.62 -7.92
CA PRO A 367 -18.92 28.49 -6.77
C PRO A 367 -20.23 28.79 -6.04
N SER A 368 -20.22 28.61 -4.72
CA SER A 368 -21.27 29.13 -3.83
C SER A 368 -20.74 30.41 -3.18
N GLU A 369 -21.42 31.53 -3.44
CA GLU A 369 -21.12 32.82 -2.82
C GLU A 369 -21.62 32.82 -1.38
N ILE A 370 -21.04 33.67 -0.52
CA ILE A 370 -21.52 33.77 0.86
C ILE A 370 -22.96 34.28 0.91
N CYS A 371 -23.33 35.18 0.00
CA CYS A 371 -24.67 35.72 -0.15
C CYS A 371 -25.72 34.67 -0.58
N ASP A 372 -25.29 33.52 -1.11
CA ASP A 372 -26.20 32.40 -1.43
C ASP A 372 -26.58 31.60 -0.18
N ILE A 373 -25.90 31.84 0.95
CA ILE A 373 -25.92 30.98 2.14
C ILE A 373 -26.34 31.74 3.38
N CYS A 374 -25.92 33.00 3.54
CA CYS A 374 -26.29 33.80 4.70
C CYS A 374 -27.75 34.22 4.64
N ASP A 375 -28.42 34.13 5.79
CA ASP A 375 -29.72 34.78 5.98
C ASP A 375 -29.50 36.30 6.08
N ALA A 376 -30.53 37.09 5.72
CA ALA A 376 -30.40 38.53 5.49
C ALA A 376 -29.78 39.32 6.66
N ASP A 377 -29.94 38.84 7.89
CA ASP A 377 -29.39 39.46 9.10
C ASP A 377 -27.88 39.20 9.27
N ASP A 378 -27.37 38.07 8.80
CA ASP A 378 -25.95 37.68 8.95
C ASP A 378 -25.07 38.22 7.81
N CYS A 379 -25.63 38.45 6.62
CA CYS A 379 -24.88 38.95 5.47
C CYS A 379 -24.27 40.35 5.70
N GLN A 380 -24.85 41.17 6.59
CA GLN A 380 -24.38 42.53 6.86
C GLN A 380 -23.01 42.59 7.54
N HIS A 381 -22.59 41.52 8.22
CA HIS A 381 -21.33 41.48 8.97
C HIS A 381 -20.14 40.91 8.19
N ILE A 382 -20.40 40.31 7.03
CA ILE A 382 -19.39 39.55 6.26
C ILE A 382 -18.49 40.50 5.44
N GLY A 383 -19.00 41.66 5.03
CA GLY A 383 -18.24 42.68 4.29
C GLY A 383 -17.11 43.37 5.08
N ARG A 384 -16.98 43.11 6.39
CA ARG A 384 -15.89 43.64 7.23
C ARG A 384 -14.71 42.68 7.45
N LEU A 385 -14.85 41.41 7.06
CA LEU A 385 -13.81 40.38 7.25
C LEU A 385 -12.98 40.11 5.97
N SER A 386 -13.19 40.89 4.91
CA SER A 386 -12.50 40.76 3.62
C SER A 386 -11.62 41.96 3.26
N GLN A 387 -11.09 42.68 4.25
CA GLN A 387 -9.98 43.62 4.08
C GLN A 387 -8.72 43.10 4.76
#